data_AF-A0A926WN72-F1
#
_entry.id   AF-A0A926WN72-F1
#
_cell.length_a   1.000
_cell.length_b   1.000
_cell.length_c   1.000
_cell.angle_alpha   90.00
_cell.angle_beta   90.00
_cell.angle_gamma   90.00
#
_symmetry.space_group_name_H-M   'P 1'
#
loop_
_entity.id
_entity.type
_entity.pdbx_description
1 polymer ?
#
loop_
_entity_poly.entity_id
_entity_poly.type
_entity_poly.pdbx_seq_one_letter_code
_entity_poly.pdbx_strand_id
1 'polypeptide(L)'
;MPILYVETNFLMSIAKGQDLEADQLLRNSLASLHIVIPDICYIEAIKTYKILRKDRLQFETEMKKQINESSRDKTSTHAKSFLGHLEQAYIENALLLNDIQGRLSETINCLLTNAELINLNSIIIQEIANQTLIEEILPIKNDIMDNLILQCILSHANLHPAEEKVFLSGNNKDFGKPEVQEALRNAGINKYFTNTQNFLEWLKSQSI
;
A
#
# COMPACT_ATOMS: atom_id res chain seq x y z
N MET A 1 15.38 -19.16 -3.55
CA MET A 1 14.11 -18.49 -3.87
C MET A 1 14.24 -17.07 -3.34
N PRO A 2 14.08 -16.02 -4.15
CA PRO A 2 14.18 -14.65 -3.65
C PRO A 2 13.05 -14.33 -2.67
N ILE A 3 13.37 -13.55 -1.65
CA ILE A 3 12.42 -12.90 -0.75
C ILE A 3 12.02 -11.56 -1.35
N LEU A 4 10.71 -11.37 -1.54
CA LEU A 4 10.11 -10.08 -1.87
C LEU A 4 9.44 -9.50 -0.63
N TYR A 5 10.05 -8.45 -0.08
CA TYR A 5 9.40 -7.60 0.91
C TYR A 5 8.43 -6.64 0.23
N VAL A 6 7.20 -6.59 0.74
CA VAL A 6 6.19 -5.61 0.34
C VAL A 6 5.71 -4.81 1.55
N GLU A 7 5.08 -3.66 1.30
CA GLU A 7 4.54 -2.77 2.34
C GLU A 7 3.12 -2.32 2.02
N THR A 8 2.54 -1.49 2.89
CA THR A 8 1.17 -0.96 2.81
C THR A 8 0.72 -0.52 1.42
N ASN A 9 1.54 0.19 0.64
CA ASN A 9 1.12 0.62 -0.70
C ASN A 9 0.91 -0.53 -1.67
N PHE A 10 1.55 -1.68 -1.48
CA PHE A 10 1.27 -2.88 -2.27
C PHE A 10 -0.21 -3.29 -2.11
N LEU A 11 -0.73 -3.27 -0.88
CA LEU A 11 -2.15 -3.56 -0.63
C LEU A 11 -3.04 -2.46 -1.21
N MET A 12 -2.66 -1.20 -0.96
CA MET A 12 -3.50 -0.07 -1.32
C MET A 12 -3.52 0.20 -2.83
N SER A 13 -2.45 -0.10 -3.57
CA SER A 13 -2.40 0.02 -5.03
C SER A 13 -3.30 -1.04 -5.68
N ILE A 14 -3.28 -2.30 -5.21
CA ILE A 14 -4.20 -3.34 -5.65
C ILE A 14 -5.64 -2.95 -5.34
N ALA A 15 -5.92 -2.55 -4.10
CA ALA A 15 -7.27 -2.17 -3.67
C ALA A 15 -7.85 -1.01 -4.50
N LYS A 16 -7.02 -0.05 -4.90
CA LYS A 16 -7.42 1.08 -5.76
C LYS A 16 -7.45 0.73 -7.25
N GLY A 17 -6.91 -0.43 -7.65
CA GLY A 17 -6.75 -0.81 -9.07
C GLY A 17 -5.68 -0.03 -9.80
N GLN A 18 -4.65 0.41 -9.09
CA GLN A 18 -3.56 1.22 -9.63
C GLN A 18 -2.34 0.38 -10.04
N ASP A 19 -2.28 -0.88 -9.63
CA ASP A 19 -1.21 -1.82 -9.95
C ASP A 19 -1.83 -3.19 -10.25
N LEU A 20 -2.04 -3.47 -11.55
CA LEU A 20 -2.65 -4.72 -12.01
C LEU A 20 -1.65 -5.88 -11.92
N GLU A 21 -0.38 -5.58 -12.13
CA GLU A 21 0.74 -6.51 -12.05
C GLU A 21 0.91 -7.04 -10.62
N ALA A 22 0.71 -6.20 -9.59
CA ALA A 22 0.69 -6.61 -8.18
C ALA A 22 -0.45 -7.57 -7.87
N ASP A 23 -1.67 -7.29 -8.38
CA ASP A 23 -2.82 -8.19 -8.22
C ASP A 23 -2.57 -9.54 -8.89
N GLN A 24 -2.03 -9.52 -10.11
CA GLN A 24 -1.68 -10.73 -10.85
C GLN A 24 -0.58 -11.53 -10.16
N LEU A 25 0.45 -10.87 -9.62
CA LEU A 25 1.53 -11.49 -8.86
C LEU A 25 0.99 -12.22 -7.63
N LEU A 26 0.05 -11.61 -6.91
CA LEU A 26 -0.53 -12.19 -5.71
C LEU A 26 -1.47 -13.35 -6.02
N ARG A 27 -2.26 -13.25 -7.11
CA ARG A 27 -3.22 -14.30 -7.51
C ARG A 27 -2.56 -15.49 -8.20
N ASN A 28 -1.48 -15.25 -8.93
CA ASN A 28 -0.73 -16.30 -9.64
C ASN A 28 0.58 -16.56 -8.90
N SER A 29 0.49 -17.27 -7.77
CA SER A 29 1.66 -17.62 -6.96
C SER A 29 2.76 -18.21 -7.83
N LEU A 30 3.88 -17.50 -7.88
CA LEU A 30 5.11 -18.02 -8.47
C LEU A 30 5.75 -18.91 -7.42
N ALA A 31 5.78 -20.22 -7.66
CA ALA A 31 6.41 -21.20 -6.75
C ALA A 31 7.90 -20.89 -6.45
N SER A 32 8.50 -19.97 -7.22
CA SER A 32 9.87 -19.49 -7.09
C SER A 32 9.97 -18.12 -6.40
N LEU A 33 8.93 -17.63 -5.73
CA LEU A 33 8.96 -16.34 -5.03
C LEU A 33 8.39 -16.45 -3.61
N HIS A 34 9.11 -15.91 -2.63
CA HIS A 34 8.66 -15.84 -1.25
C HIS A 34 8.22 -14.41 -0.91
N ILE A 35 6.92 -14.19 -0.74
CA ILE A 35 6.39 -12.86 -0.38
C ILE A 35 6.40 -12.73 1.15
N VAL A 36 6.98 -11.65 1.64
CA VAL A 36 7.08 -11.34 3.07
C VAL A 36 6.52 -9.94 3.33
N ILE A 37 5.69 -9.79 4.36
CA ILE A 37 5.06 -8.51 4.71
C ILE A 37 4.98 -8.29 6.22
N PRO A 38 5.31 -7.10 6.74
CA PRO A 38 5.03 -6.74 8.13
C PRO A 38 3.53 -6.70 8.45
N ASP A 39 3.13 -7.28 9.58
CA ASP A 39 1.74 -7.30 10.06
C ASP A 39 1.14 -5.89 10.28
N ILE A 40 1.99 -4.93 10.62
CA ILE A 40 1.63 -3.52 10.80
C ILE A 40 1.10 -2.88 9.48
N CYS A 41 1.50 -3.40 8.32
CA CYS A 41 1.02 -2.92 7.02
C CYS A 41 -0.49 -3.11 6.85
N TYR A 42 -1.06 -4.17 7.43
CA TYR A 42 -2.51 -4.40 7.40
C TYR A 42 -3.27 -3.34 8.21
N ILE A 43 -2.74 -3.00 9.39
CA ILE A 43 -3.30 -1.95 10.25
C ILE A 43 -3.27 -0.61 9.52
N GLU A 44 -2.14 -0.31 8.87
CA GLU A 44 -1.99 0.92 8.10
C GLU A 44 -2.90 0.97 6.86
N ALA A 45 -3.04 -0.13 6.13
CA ALA A 45 -3.94 -0.23 5.00
C ALA A 45 -5.40 0.00 5.42
N ILE A 46 -5.83 -0.60 6.54
CA ILE A 46 -7.17 -0.40 7.11
C ILE A 46 -7.36 1.07 7.53
N LYS A 47 -6.38 1.69 8.18
CA LYS A 47 -6.42 3.11 8.55
C LYS A 47 -6.56 3.99 7.30
N THR A 48 -5.76 3.73 6.27
CA THR A 48 -5.78 4.46 4.99
C THR A 48 -7.13 4.31 4.29
N TYR A 49 -7.69 3.11 4.26
CA TYR A 49 -9.03 2.87 3.73
C TYR A 49 -10.11 3.64 4.50
N LYS A 50 -10.04 3.68 5.84
CA LYS A 50 -11.02 4.44 6.66
C LYS A 50 -11.00 5.93 6.35
N ILE A 51 -9.81 6.51 6.13
CA ILE A 51 -9.67 7.92 5.72
C ILE A 51 -10.30 8.12 4.33
N LEU A 52 -9.92 7.29 3.34
CA LEU A 52 -10.48 7.34 1.99
C LEU A 52 -12.01 7.22 1.99
N ARG A 53 -12.56 6.29 2.77
CA ARG A 53 -14.01 6.11 2.91
C ARG A 53 -14.68 7.34 3.49
N LYS A 54 -14.09 7.97 4.51
CA LYS A 54 -14.62 9.19 5.10
C LYS A 54 -14.68 10.32 4.07
N ASP A 55 -13.61 10.52 3.30
CA ASP A 55 -13.55 11.57 2.28
C ASP A 55 -14.60 11.34 1.18
N ARG A 56 -14.80 10.07 0.76
CA ARG A 56 -15.82 9.68 -0.22
C ARG A 56 -17.25 9.92 0.26
N LEU A 57 -17.54 9.65 1.53
CA LEU A 57 -18.85 9.91 2.14
C LEU A 57 -19.12 11.41 2.33
N GLN A 58 -18.07 12.19 2.61
CA GLN A 58 -18.18 13.65 2.64
C GLN A 58 -18.51 14.19 1.23
N PHE A 59 -17.81 13.70 0.20
CA PHE A 59 -18.12 14.06 -1.18
C PHE A 59 -19.54 13.65 -1.60
N GLU A 60 -19.99 12.47 -1.19
CA GLU A 60 -21.38 12.02 -1.38
C GLU A 60 -22.40 13.01 -0.80
N THR A 61 -22.14 13.52 0.42
CA THR A 61 -23.01 14.49 1.08
C THR A 61 -23.08 15.80 0.30
N GLU A 62 -21.94 16.28 -0.22
CA GLU A 62 -21.91 17.49 -1.05
C GLU A 62 -22.66 17.28 -2.37
N MET A 63 -22.50 16.13 -3.03
CA MET A 63 -23.24 15.82 -4.25
C MET A 63 -24.76 15.83 -4.02
N LYS A 64 -25.26 15.24 -2.93
CA LYS A 64 -26.70 15.29 -2.59
C LYS A 64 -27.21 16.72 -2.45
N LYS A 65 -26.43 17.60 -1.84
CA LYS A 65 -26.79 19.02 -1.71
C LYS A 65 -26.89 19.68 -3.09
N GLN A 66 -25.90 19.48 -3.95
CA GLN A 66 -25.88 20.05 -5.30
C GLN A 66 -26.99 19.50 -6.21
N ILE A 67 -27.33 18.21 -6.08
CA ILE A 67 -28.49 17.58 -6.74
C ILE A 67 -29.78 18.29 -6.32
N ASN A 68 -29.99 18.48 -5.02
CA ASN A 68 -31.18 19.14 -4.49
C ASN A 68 -31.30 20.59 -4.97
N GLU A 69 -30.19 21.34 -5.02
CA GLU A 69 -30.16 22.71 -5.52
C GLU A 69 -30.45 22.75 -7.03
N SER A 70 -29.77 21.92 -7.82
CA SER A 70 -29.93 21.88 -9.30
C SER A 70 -31.32 21.42 -9.73
N SER A 71 -31.95 20.52 -8.98
CA SER A 71 -33.31 20.04 -9.26
C SER A 71 -34.39 21.13 -9.17
N ARG A 72 -34.11 22.23 -8.47
CA ARG A 72 -35.05 23.37 -8.31
C ARG A 72 -35.01 24.32 -9.50
N ASP A 73 -33.92 24.35 -10.25
CA ASP A 73 -33.81 25.17 -11.45
C ASP A 73 -34.51 24.46 -12.64
N LYS A 74 -35.66 25.00 -13.02
CA LYS A 74 -36.52 24.44 -14.08
C LYS A 74 -36.28 25.09 -15.45
N THR A 75 -35.47 26.15 -15.53
CA THR A 75 -35.35 26.99 -16.73
C THR A 75 -34.00 26.85 -17.41
N SER A 76 -32.93 26.54 -16.67
CA SER A 76 -31.59 26.36 -17.21
C SER A 76 -31.38 24.96 -17.80
N THR A 77 -31.00 24.88 -19.08
CA THR A 77 -30.58 23.63 -19.71
C THR A 77 -29.29 23.09 -19.09
N HIS A 78 -28.42 23.98 -18.60
CA HIS A 78 -27.19 23.61 -17.91
C HIS A 78 -27.47 22.99 -16.54
N ALA A 79 -28.45 23.49 -15.79
CA ALA A 79 -28.84 22.90 -14.50
C ALA A 79 -29.36 21.47 -14.69
N LYS A 80 -30.17 21.23 -15.73
CA LYS A 80 -30.65 19.88 -16.07
C LYS A 80 -29.52 18.92 -16.44
N SER A 81 -28.56 19.36 -17.26
CA SER A 81 -27.40 18.52 -17.62
C SER A 81 -26.50 18.25 -16.40
N PHE A 82 -26.24 19.28 -15.60
CA PHE A 82 -25.42 19.17 -14.39
C PHE A 82 -26.05 18.22 -13.36
N LEU A 83 -27.37 18.31 -13.15
CA LEU A 83 -28.13 17.38 -12.31
C LEU A 83 -27.89 15.93 -12.75
N GLY A 84 -28.06 15.63 -14.05
CA GLY A 84 -27.84 14.27 -14.57
C GLY A 84 -26.41 13.77 -14.35
N HIS A 85 -25.40 14.63 -14.53
CA HIS A 85 -24.01 14.27 -14.25
C HIS A 85 -23.75 13.99 -12.76
N LEU A 86 -24.35 14.79 -11.86
CA LEU A 86 -24.23 14.59 -10.42
C LEU A 86 -24.91 13.31 -9.95
N GLU A 87 -26.10 12.99 -10.46
CA GLU A 87 -26.81 11.74 -10.16
C GLU A 87 -26.00 10.53 -10.60
N GLN A 88 -25.39 10.57 -11.79
CA GLN A 88 -24.50 9.50 -12.23
C GLN A 88 -23.25 9.41 -11.36
N ALA A 89 -22.57 10.53 -11.10
CA ALA A 89 -21.37 10.57 -10.27
C ALA A 89 -21.63 10.07 -8.84
N TYR A 90 -22.82 10.33 -8.30
CA TYR A 90 -23.28 9.82 -7.02
C TYR A 90 -23.33 8.28 -6.99
N ILE A 91 -23.94 7.68 -8.01
CA ILE A 91 -24.03 6.21 -8.14
C ILE A 91 -22.63 5.60 -8.30
N GLU A 92 -21.83 6.13 -9.24
CA GLU A 92 -20.49 5.65 -9.52
C GLU A 92 -19.55 5.78 -8.31
N ASN A 93 -19.68 6.85 -7.52
CA ASN A 93 -18.88 7.02 -6.30
C ASN A 93 -19.16 5.93 -5.26
N ALA A 94 -20.42 5.49 -5.14
CA ALA A 94 -20.80 4.39 -4.25
C ALA A 94 -20.28 3.04 -4.76
N LEU A 95 -20.40 2.78 -6.06
CA LEU A 95 -19.88 1.56 -6.69
C LEU A 95 -18.36 1.47 -6.55
N LEU A 96 -17.65 2.55 -6.87
CA LEU A 96 -16.19 2.62 -6.74
C LEU A 96 -15.73 2.37 -5.30
N LEU A 97 -16.44 2.89 -4.30
CA LEU A 97 -16.12 2.62 -2.91
C LEU A 97 -16.29 1.13 -2.57
N ASN A 98 -17.35 0.48 -3.08
CA ASN A 98 -17.54 -0.96 -2.92
C ASN A 98 -16.43 -1.77 -3.60
N ASP A 99 -16.00 -1.38 -4.80
CA ASP A 99 -14.91 -2.04 -5.52
C ASP A 99 -13.58 -1.95 -4.76
N ILE A 100 -13.28 -0.77 -4.17
CA ILE A 100 -12.09 -0.60 -3.35
C ILE A 100 -12.17 -1.46 -2.09
N GLN A 101 -13.33 -1.51 -1.44
CA GLN A 101 -13.53 -2.33 -0.24
C GLN A 101 -13.38 -3.83 -0.55
N GLY A 102 -14.03 -4.30 -1.63
CA GLY A 102 -13.98 -5.69 -2.06
C GLY A 102 -12.54 -6.13 -2.35
N ARG A 103 -11.83 -5.36 -3.20
CA ARG A 103 -10.44 -5.65 -3.54
C ARG A 103 -9.50 -5.60 -2.34
N LEU A 104 -9.66 -4.64 -1.42
CA LEU A 104 -8.84 -4.61 -0.21
C LEU A 104 -9.06 -5.88 0.63
N SER A 105 -10.31 -6.30 0.82
CA SER A 105 -10.62 -7.51 1.58
C SER A 105 -10.04 -8.76 0.93
N GLU A 106 -10.15 -8.88 -0.39
CA GLU A 106 -9.56 -9.99 -1.14
C GLU A 106 -8.03 -10.00 -1.04
N THR A 107 -7.39 -8.84 -1.21
CA THR A 107 -5.93 -8.68 -1.13
C THR A 107 -5.40 -9.10 0.22
N ILE A 108 -6.06 -8.67 1.30
CA ILE A 108 -5.71 -9.07 2.67
C ILE A 108 -5.80 -10.58 2.83
N ASN A 109 -6.92 -11.19 2.40
CA ASN A 109 -7.11 -12.64 2.51
C ASN A 109 -6.05 -13.42 1.72
N CYS A 110 -5.72 -12.97 0.50
CA CYS A 110 -4.69 -13.58 -0.33
C CYS A 110 -3.31 -13.48 0.32
N LEU A 111 -2.92 -12.33 0.86
CA LEU A 111 -1.62 -12.19 1.54
C LEU A 111 -1.55 -13.01 2.82
N LEU A 112 -2.61 -13.02 3.64
CA LEU A 112 -2.64 -13.85 4.86
C LEU A 112 -2.53 -15.35 4.57
N THR A 113 -2.91 -15.79 3.36
CA THR A 113 -2.84 -17.19 2.95
C THR A 113 -1.49 -17.53 2.30
N ASN A 114 -0.90 -16.61 1.55
CA ASN A 114 0.21 -16.91 0.63
C ASN A 114 1.53 -16.21 0.98
N ALA A 115 1.55 -15.27 1.93
CA ALA A 115 2.74 -14.54 2.33
C ALA A 115 3.16 -14.91 3.76
N GLU A 116 4.47 -14.81 4.04
CA GLU A 116 4.97 -14.82 5.40
C GLU A 116 4.72 -13.46 6.07
N LEU A 117 4.31 -13.51 7.33
CA LEU A 117 4.06 -12.33 8.16
C LEU A 117 5.26 -12.06 9.07
N ILE A 118 5.81 -10.85 9.00
CA ILE A 118 6.74 -10.37 10.02
C ILE A 118 5.90 -9.78 11.15
N ASN A 119 5.82 -10.51 12.27
CA ASN A 119 5.08 -10.05 13.44
C ASN A 119 5.88 -8.98 14.19
N LEU A 120 5.21 -7.88 14.56
CA LEU A 120 5.78 -6.90 15.47
C LEU A 120 6.08 -7.57 16.81
N ASN A 121 7.33 -7.49 17.26
CA ASN A 121 7.79 -8.14 18.49
C ASN A 121 8.53 -7.16 19.40
N SER A 122 8.87 -7.62 20.61
CA SER A 122 9.52 -6.78 21.63
C SER A 122 10.87 -6.21 21.19
N ILE A 123 11.62 -6.93 20.33
CA ILE A 123 12.92 -6.47 19.84
C ILE A 123 12.73 -5.28 18.90
N ILE A 124 11.84 -5.42 17.91
CA ILE A 124 11.54 -4.34 16.96
C ILE A 124 11.00 -3.10 17.68
N ILE A 125 10.11 -3.31 18.68
CA ILE A 125 9.57 -2.22 19.50
C ILE A 125 10.67 -1.50 20.27
N GLN A 126 11.61 -2.23 20.88
CA GLN A 126 12.72 -1.65 21.63
C GLN A 126 13.67 -0.88 20.72
N GLU A 127 14.01 -1.41 19.54
CA GLU A 127 14.87 -0.74 18.57
C GLU A 127 14.28 0.61 18.13
N ILE A 128 12.99 0.65 17.80
CA ILE A 128 12.33 1.89 17.41
C ILE A 128 12.18 2.86 18.57
N ALA A 129 11.87 2.37 19.77
CA ALA A 129 11.81 3.21 20.94
C ALA A 129 13.16 3.89 21.21
N ASN A 130 14.27 3.15 21.07
CA ASN A 130 15.61 3.71 21.24
C ASN A 130 15.93 4.76 20.16
N GLN A 131 15.72 4.43 18.89
CA GLN A 131 15.97 5.35 17.77
C GLN A 131 15.10 6.62 17.84
N THR A 132 13.86 6.51 18.33
CA THR A 132 12.91 7.63 18.38
C THR A 132 13.09 8.50 19.63
N LEU A 133 13.21 7.89 20.81
CA LEU A 133 13.16 8.60 22.10
C LEU A 133 14.53 9.06 22.59
N ILE A 134 15.59 8.36 22.20
CA ILE A 134 16.95 8.60 22.71
C ILE A 134 17.78 9.30 21.64
N GLU A 135 17.74 8.79 20.42
CA GLU A 135 18.71 9.17 19.40
C GLU A 135 18.16 10.21 18.39
N GLU A 136 16.84 10.31 18.22
CA GLU A 136 16.16 11.14 17.20
C GLU A 136 16.64 10.89 15.75
N ILE A 137 17.13 9.68 15.43
CA ILE A 137 17.81 9.36 14.15
C ILE A 137 16.91 8.52 13.22
N LEU A 138 15.59 8.70 13.27
CA LEU A 138 14.70 7.95 12.39
C LEU A 138 15.03 8.27 10.91
N PRO A 139 15.32 7.25 10.08
CA PRO A 139 15.67 7.46 8.67
C PRO A 139 14.51 8.07 7.89
N ILE A 140 13.26 7.78 8.28
CA ILE A 140 12.07 8.41 7.70
C ILE A 140 11.55 9.48 8.68
N LYS A 141 11.87 10.74 8.42
CA LYS A 141 11.46 11.85 9.30
C LYS A 141 9.94 11.97 9.41
N ASN A 142 9.44 12.05 10.65
CA ASN A 142 8.03 12.27 11.01
C ASN A 142 7.03 11.18 10.59
N ASP A 143 7.49 9.99 10.19
CA ASP A 143 6.61 8.86 9.88
C ASP A 143 6.98 7.60 10.66
N ILE A 144 6.41 7.46 11.86
CA ILE A 144 6.68 6.33 12.74
C ILE A 144 6.19 5.00 12.11
N MET A 145 5.14 5.02 11.29
CA MET A 145 4.59 3.81 10.68
C MET A 145 5.55 3.26 9.63
N ASP A 146 6.05 4.12 8.73
CA ASP A 146 7.03 3.70 7.74
C ASP A 146 8.35 3.24 8.38
N ASN A 147 8.78 3.86 9.50
CA ASN A 147 9.93 3.36 10.25
C ASN A 147 9.66 2.00 10.90
N LEU A 148 8.46 1.75 11.43
CA LEU A 148 8.05 0.42 11.93
C LEU A 148 8.13 -0.63 10.84
N ILE A 149 7.59 -0.33 9.66
CA ILE A 149 7.66 -1.21 8.50
C ILE A 149 9.11 -1.49 8.12
N LEU A 150 9.93 -0.45 8.02
CA LEU A 150 11.35 -0.59 7.70
C LEU A 150 12.08 -1.48 8.70
N GLN A 151 11.92 -1.26 10.00
CA GLN A 151 12.63 -2.07 11.00
C GLN A 151 12.15 -3.51 11.04
N CYS A 152 10.86 -3.78 10.84
CA CYS A 152 10.37 -5.15 10.65
C CYS A 152 11.12 -5.84 9.49
N ILE A 153 11.23 -5.16 8.34
CA ILE A 153 11.92 -5.69 7.15
C ILE A 153 13.41 -5.91 7.43
N LEU A 154 14.09 -4.93 8.03
CA LEU A 154 15.52 -5.04 8.34
C LEU A 154 15.81 -6.17 9.33
N SER A 155 15.01 -6.28 10.39
CA SER A 155 15.12 -7.35 11.39
C SER A 155 14.97 -8.73 10.73
N HIS A 156 13.93 -8.91 9.91
CA HIS A 156 13.71 -10.16 9.18
C HIS A 156 14.84 -10.46 8.17
N ALA A 157 15.29 -9.46 7.42
CA ALA A 157 16.35 -9.60 6.44
C ALA A 157 17.68 -10.05 7.06
N ASN A 158 17.99 -9.57 8.25
CA ASN A 158 19.19 -9.96 9.00
C ASN A 158 19.16 -11.44 9.46
N LEU A 159 17.96 -12.02 9.65
CA LEU A 159 17.80 -13.44 9.96
C LEU A 159 17.95 -14.34 8.73
N HIS A 160 17.91 -13.77 7.53
CA HIS A 160 17.99 -14.48 6.24
C HIS A 160 19.18 -13.98 5.40
N PRO A 161 20.44 -14.17 5.85
CA PRO A 161 21.61 -13.61 5.18
C PRO A 161 21.96 -14.30 3.85
N ALA A 162 21.58 -15.56 3.67
CA ALA A 162 21.90 -16.37 2.49
C ALA A 162 20.91 -16.18 1.33
N GLU A 163 19.76 -15.55 1.59
CA GLU A 163 18.69 -15.42 0.60
C GLU A 163 18.84 -14.12 -0.19
N GLU A 164 18.52 -14.19 -1.48
CA GLU A 164 18.39 -13.00 -2.30
C GLU A 164 17.15 -12.22 -1.85
N LYS A 165 17.34 -10.94 -1.54
CA LYS A 165 16.31 -10.10 -0.94
C LYS A 165 16.03 -8.86 -1.78
N VAL A 166 14.76 -8.59 -1.99
CA VAL A 166 14.26 -7.50 -2.81
C VAL A 166 13.16 -6.78 -2.04
N PHE A 167 13.11 -5.45 -2.18
CA PHE A 167 12.04 -4.64 -1.61
C PHE A 167 11.25 -3.93 -2.71
N LEU A 168 9.92 -4.04 -2.64
CA LEU A 168 8.98 -3.38 -3.53
C LEU A 168 8.12 -2.41 -2.73
N SER A 169 8.24 -1.11 -3.04
CA SER A 169 7.40 -0.08 -2.45
C SER A 169 7.15 1.06 -3.41
N GLY A 170 5.87 1.44 -3.57
CA GLY A 170 5.47 2.62 -4.31
C GLY A 170 5.80 3.94 -3.61
N ASN A 171 6.13 3.92 -2.30
CA ASN A 171 6.51 5.12 -1.55
C ASN A 171 8.00 5.48 -1.76
N ASN A 172 8.33 5.88 -2.98
CA ASN A 172 9.67 6.33 -3.33
C ASN A 172 10.08 7.62 -2.61
N LYS A 173 9.12 8.40 -2.10
CA LYS A 173 9.41 9.63 -1.36
C LYS A 173 10.13 9.32 -0.05
N ASP A 174 9.72 8.29 0.67
CA ASP A 174 10.30 7.93 1.96
C ASP A 174 11.29 6.78 1.86
N PHE A 175 10.91 5.70 1.19
CA PHE A 175 11.80 4.53 1.04
C PHE A 175 12.89 4.73 -0.01
N GLY A 176 12.71 5.63 -0.97
CA GLY A 176 13.74 5.96 -1.97
C GLY A 176 14.85 6.87 -1.44
N LYS A 177 14.77 7.34 -0.19
CA LYS A 177 15.80 8.19 0.42
C LYS A 177 17.14 7.46 0.54
N PRO A 178 18.29 8.14 0.32
CA PRO A 178 19.61 7.52 0.39
C PRO A 178 19.87 6.75 1.69
N GLU A 179 19.49 7.32 2.83
CA GLU A 179 19.66 6.73 4.16
C GLU A 179 18.83 5.45 4.36
N VAL A 180 17.61 5.40 3.83
CA VAL A 180 16.78 4.19 3.88
C VAL A 180 17.33 3.11 2.94
N GLN A 181 17.73 3.51 1.73
CA GLN A 181 18.34 2.60 0.77
C GLN A 181 19.68 2.04 1.28
N GLU A 182 20.45 2.82 2.03
CA GLU A 182 21.66 2.35 2.69
C GLU A 182 21.35 1.33 3.80
N ALA A 183 20.36 1.60 4.66
CA ALA A 183 19.91 0.65 5.66
C ALA A 183 19.45 -0.69 5.04
N LEU A 184 18.67 -0.62 3.96
CA LEU A 184 18.22 -1.80 3.19
C LEU A 184 19.41 -2.60 2.65
N ARG A 185 20.39 -1.93 2.01
CA ARG A 185 21.61 -2.58 1.49
C ARG A 185 22.43 -3.22 2.60
N ASN A 186 22.57 -2.57 3.75
CA ASN A 186 23.30 -3.10 4.90
C ASN A 186 22.64 -4.38 5.46
N ALA A 187 21.32 -4.53 5.33
CA ALA A 187 20.60 -5.76 5.66
C ALA A 187 20.60 -6.81 4.51
N GLY A 188 21.33 -6.56 3.43
CA GLY A 188 21.45 -7.45 2.26
C GLY A 188 20.30 -7.35 1.26
N ILE A 189 19.47 -6.29 1.33
CA ILE A 189 18.42 -6.01 0.37
C ILE A 189 19.03 -5.14 -0.75
N ASN A 190 19.54 -5.81 -1.78
CA ASN A 190 20.35 -5.16 -2.82
C ASN A 190 19.54 -4.57 -3.98
N LYS A 191 18.22 -4.83 -4.02
CA LYS A 191 17.31 -4.37 -5.06
C LYS A 191 16.10 -3.70 -4.46
N TYR A 192 15.79 -2.53 -4.98
CA TYR A 192 14.60 -1.75 -4.66
C TYR A 192 13.83 -1.44 -5.93
N PHE A 193 12.53 -1.72 -5.93
CA PHE A 193 11.63 -1.43 -7.04
C PHE A 193 10.50 -0.53 -6.59
N THR A 194 10.16 0.45 -7.43
CA THR A 194 9.06 1.40 -7.18
C THR A 194 7.73 0.96 -7.79
N ASN A 195 7.75 -0.06 -8.63
CA ASN A 195 6.57 -0.62 -9.28
C ASN A 195 6.76 -2.11 -9.58
N THR A 196 5.64 -2.83 -9.65
CA THR A 196 5.63 -4.27 -9.80
C THR A 196 6.12 -4.73 -11.17
N GLN A 197 5.84 -3.98 -12.24
CA GLN A 197 6.28 -4.32 -13.59
C GLN A 197 7.81 -4.46 -13.68
N ASN A 198 8.57 -3.49 -13.19
CA ASN A 198 10.04 -3.53 -13.19
C ASN A 198 10.58 -4.70 -12.36
N PHE A 199 9.92 -5.00 -11.23
CA PHE A 199 10.27 -6.17 -10.43
C PHE A 199 10.05 -7.48 -11.22
N LEU A 200 8.91 -7.62 -11.92
CA LEU A 200 8.60 -8.81 -12.72
C LEU A 200 9.58 -8.99 -13.89
N GLU A 201 9.97 -7.90 -14.56
CA GLU A 201 10.99 -7.94 -15.61
C GLU A 201 12.34 -8.43 -15.07
N TRP A 202 12.75 -7.91 -13.92
CA TRP A 202 13.96 -8.38 -13.24
C TRP A 202 13.84 -9.85 -12.86
N LEU A 203 12.73 -10.28 -12.26
CA LEU A 203 12.53 -11.67 -11.85
C LEU A 203 12.60 -12.64 -13.03
N LYS A 204 12.03 -12.27 -14.18
CA LYS A 204 12.13 -13.05 -15.43
C LYS A 204 13.57 -13.15 -15.93
N SER A 205 14.38 -12.09 -15.77
CA SER A 205 15.79 -12.10 -16.18
C SER A 205 16.66 -13.06 -15.35
N GLN A 206 16.22 -13.43 -14.14
CA GLN A 206 16.90 -14.41 -13.28
C GLN A 206 16.57 -15.87 -13.64
N SER A 207 15.53 -16.11 -14.45
CA SER A 207 15.08 -17.45 -14.84
C SER A 207 15.67 -17.93 -16.17
N ILE A 208 16.72 -17.25 -16.66
CA ILE A 208 17.46 -17.56 -17.89
C ILE A 208 18.77 -18.26 -17.52
#